data_AF-A0A4R1KCB4-F1
#
_entry.id   AF-A0A4R1KCB4-F1
#
_cell.length_a   1.000
_cell.length_b   1.000
_cell.length_c   1.000
_cell.angle_alpha   90.00
_cell.angle_beta   90.00
_cell.angle_gamma   90.00
#
_symmetry.space_group_name_H-M   'P 1'
#
loop_
_entity.id
_entity.type
_entity.pdbx_description
1 polymer ?
#
loop_
_entity_poly.entity_id
_entity_poly.type
_entity_poly.pdbx_seq_one_letter_code
_entity_poly.pdbx_strand_id
1 'polypeptide(L)'
;MLFKPKEPDIFEAHSLYVDGKYDKALQEYEMYYAQNADSTSALRMMANIHLMAEDRAKAESLLIRLADKYIDSGQYYSALNVISRMLLFSADKQKLYRQAAETYTKLNRPKLATRYIFALADMFKSAGKFSECSAILMEIAKANPKDEKILTKILRKLTVLGMHREISEILTMSAENGALPDYEIDDVTVYLLESNCPADLVMPFVKGLLRRNPHSFEVAEHTLISHLSRNFDPQEFVETVALAPSQETRKLTLALREVIADKAILSHLLFIEAETGDRDRIKGVIYEMFLENAIDMDAIADICRRAGNDIALEEASKMIASTDVKQTAPEKTEEPVHETVDYSSVPFELETFDKSEDIASFEPVALDLFETDDSAPKVAVSLDIADDFGFSDSQSASADTPGGFEAFGFETPEQPQEAGFSGFEDENSGNITIKDDDFFSTPEKEAEKPHEVETIKFDENELKEASEKEEKGKKDFFSLEMEG
;
A
#
# COMPACT_ATOMS: atom_id res chain seq x y z
N MET A 1 -39.15 -34.96 -59.12
CA MET A 1 -38.21 -35.53 -58.13
C MET A 1 -37.84 -34.42 -57.16
N LEU A 2 -38.42 -34.41 -55.96
CA LEU A 2 -38.01 -33.52 -54.88
C LEU A 2 -36.81 -34.18 -54.20
N PHE A 3 -35.59 -33.84 -54.64
CA PHE A 3 -34.41 -34.17 -53.84
C PHE A 3 -34.52 -33.37 -52.55
N LYS A 4 -34.50 -34.07 -51.40
CA LYS A 4 -34.37 -33.37 -50.12
C LYS A 4 -33.09 -32.54 -50.19
N PRO A 5 -33.12 -31.26 -49.76
CA PRO A 5 -31.90 -30.48 -49.63
C PRO A 5 -30.91 -31.27 -48.76
N LYS A 6 -29.67 -31.36 -49.22
CA LYS A 6 -28.57 -31.99 -48.47
C LYS A 6 -28.47 -31.27 -47.13
N GLU A 7 -28.49 -32.02 -46.03
CA GLU A 7 -28.26 -31.43 -44.70
C GLU A 7 -26.85 -30.85 -44.66
N PRO A 8 -26.66 -29.60 -44.21
CA PRO A 8 -25.35 -28.97 -44.16
C PRO A 8 -24.45 -29.77 -43.21
N ASP A 9 -23.29 -30.17 -43.73
CA ASP A 9 -22.30 -30.96 -42.99
C ASP A 9 -21.12 -30.06 -42.58
N ILE A 10 -20.76 -30.10 -41.30
CA ILE A 10 -19.62 -29.34 -40.76
C ILE A 10 -18.30 -29.72 -41.44
N PHE A 11 -18.17 -30.96 -41.94
CA PHE A 11 -16.98 -31.42 -42.65
C PHE A 11 -16.84 -30.77 -44.03
N GLU A 12 -17.94 -30.50 -44.73
CA GLU A 12 -17.92 -29.79 -46.01
C GLU A 12 -17.50 -28.33 -45.82
N ALA A 13 -18.04 -27.66 -44.79
CA ALA A 13 -17.61 -26.32 -44.39
C ALA A 13 -16.11 -26.28 -44.03
N HIS A 14 -15.62 -27.29 -43.31
CA HIS A 14 -14.21 -27.39 -42.92
C HIS A 14 -13.29 -27.64 -44.12
N SER A 15 -13.68 -28.53 -45.04
CA SER A 15 -12.93 -28.77 -46.28
C SER A 15 -12.78 -27.49 -47.10
N LEU A 16 -13.85 -26.68 -47.22
CA LEU A 16 -13.79 -25.38 -47.90
C LEU A 16 -12.87 -24.38 -47.19
N TYR A 17 -12.82 -24.41 -45.85
CA TYR A 17 -11.91 -23.58 -45.06
C TYR A 17 -10.43 -23.95 -45.31
N VAL A 18 -10.11 -25.25 -45.31
CA VAL A 18 -8.76 -25.75 -45.58
C VAL A 18 -8.32 -25.43 -47.02
N ASP A 19 -9.26 -25.47 -47.97
CA ASP A 19 -9.04 -25.06 -49.37
C ASP A 19 -8.83 -23.53 -49.55
N GLY A 20 -8.95 -22.73 -48.49
CA GLY A 20 -8.85 -21.26 -48.54
C GLY A 20 -10.08 -20.56 -49.16
N LYS A 21 -11.19 -21.29 -49.37
CA LYS A 21 -12.45 -20.74 -49.93
C LYS A 21 -13.31 -20.13 -48.83
N TYR A 22 -12.78 -19.11 -48.16
CA TYR A 22 -13.35 -18.55 -46.92
C TYR A 22 -14.80 -18.07 -47.03
N ASP A 23 -15.20 -17.41 -48.12
CA ASP A 23 -16.58 -16.93 -48.29
C ASP A 23 -17.61 -18.07 -48.33
N LYS A 24 -17.26 -19.17 -49.02
CA LYS A 24 -18.12 -20.35 -49.12
C LYS A 24 -18.14 -21.12 -47.81
N ALA A 25 -16.98 -21.26 -47.17
CA ALA A 25 -16.89 -21.88 -45.85
C ALA A 25 -17.75 -21.13 -44.82
N LEU A 26 -17.74 -19.78 -44.85
CA LEU A 26 -18.56 -18.96 -43.97
C LEU A 26 -20.06 -19.22 -44.17
N GLN A 27 -20.53 -19.26 -45.42
CA GLN A 27 -21.94 -19.56 -45.74
C GLN A 27 -22.37 -20.93 -45.22
N GLU A 28 -21.55 -21.97 -45.43
CA GLU A 28 -21.85 -23.32 -44.94
C GLU A 28 -21.85 -23.39 -43.40
N TYR A 29 -20.91 -22.70 -42.73
CA TYR A 29 -20.90 -22.60 -41.27
C TYR A 29 -22.11 -21.83 -40.73
N GLU A 30 -22.56 -20.77 -41.39
CA GLU A 30 -23.79 -20.03 -41.02
C GLU A 30 -25.03 -20.91 -41.16
N MET A 31 -25.15 -21.66 -42.27
CA MET A 31 -26.25 -22.61 -42.47
C MET A 31 -26.25 -23.72 -41.42
N TYR A 32 -25.08 -24.29 -41.12
CA TYR A 32 -24.92 -25.30 -40.08
C TYR A 32 -25.28 -24.73 -38.69
N TYR A 33 -24.82 -23.52 -38.38
CA TYR A 33 -25.11 -22.84 -37.12
C TYR A 33 -26.58 -22.48 -36.96
N ALA A 34 -27.27 -22.13 -38.04
CA ALA A 34 -28.72 -21.88 -38.02
C ALA A 34 -29.53 -23.13 -37.62
N GLN A 35 -29.02 -24.33 -37.94
CA GLN A 35 -29.64 -25.60 -37.53
C GLN A 35 -29.17 -26.04 -36.13
N ASN A 36 -27.94 -25.69 -35.76
CA ASN A 36 -27.28 -26.09 -34.52
C ASN A 36 -26.78 -24.85 -33.76
N ALA A 37 -27.72 -24.08 -33.18
CA ALA A 37 -27.41 -22.81 -32.51
C ALA A 37 -26.40 -22.93 -31.35
N ASP A 38 -26.18 -24.15 -30.85
CA ASP A 38 -25.24 -24.47 -29.76
C ASP A 38 -23.87 -24.97 -30.21
N SER A 39 -23.60 -25.01 -31.52
CA SER A 39 -22.30 -25.44 -32.02
C SER A 39 -21.20 -24.41 -31.73
N THR A 40 -20.36 -24.71 -30.73
CA THR A 40 -19.16 -23.92 -30.38
C THR A 40 -18.09 -24.01 -31.48
N SER A 41 -17.99 -25.16 -32.17
CA SER A 41 -17.08 -25.37 -33.30
C SER A 41 -17.41 -24.44 -34.48
N ALA A 42 -18.69 -24.30 -34.83
CA ALA A 42 -19.11 -23.40 -35.90
C ALA A 42 -18.80 -21.94 -35.56
N LEU A 43 -19.14 -21.47 -34.35
CA LEU A 43 -18.82 -20.11 -33.90
C LEU A 43 -17.30 -19.82 -33.95
N ARG A 44 -16.47 -20.77 -33.51
CA ARG A 44 -15.01 -20.64 -33.54
C ARG A 44 -14.50 -20.48 -34.98
N MET A 45 -15.00 -21.29 -35.91
CA MET A 45 -14.57 -21.25 -37.31
C MET A 45 -15.06 -19.99 -38.02
N MET A 46 -16.31 -19.57 -37.80
CA MET A 46 -16.82 -18.29 -38.31
C MET A 46 -15.97 -17.11 -37.81
N ALA A 47 -15.62 -17.09 -36.52
CA ALA A 47 -14.74 -16.06 -35.97
C ALA A 47 -13.34 -16.07 -36.60
N ASN A 48 -12.76 -17.25 -36.82
CA ASN A 48 -11.47 -17.39 -37.51
C ASN A 48 -11.51 -16.82 -38.93
N ILE A 49 -12.57 -17.15 -39.69
CA ILE A 49 -12.76 -16.64 -41.06
C ILE A 49 -12.84 -15.11 -41.05
N HIS A 50 -13.61 -14.52 -40.14
CA HIS A 50 -13.69 -13.06 -40.02
C HIS A 50 -12.36 -12.41 -39.61
N LEU A 51 -11.55 -13.05 -38.77
CA LEU A 51 -10.19 -12.56 -38.46
C LEU A 51 -9.26 -12.60 -39.67
N MET A 52 -9.32 -13.67 -40.48
CA MET A 52 -8.54 -13.76 -41.72
C MET A 52 -8.99 -12.73 -42.76
N ALA A 53 -10.27 -12.36 -42.75
CA ALA A 53 -10.83 -11.30 -43.60
C ALA A 53 -10.65 -9.88 -43.01
N GLU A 54 -9.92 -9.74 -41.91
CA GLU A 54 -9.70 -8.47 -41.18
C GLU A 54 -10.98 -7.79 -40.64
N ASP A 55 -12.13 -8.47 -40.65
CA ASP A 55 -13.40 -8.00 -40.07
C ASP A 55 -13.43 -8.24 -38.54
N ARG A 56 -12.60 -7.48 -37.83
CA ARG A 56 -12.38 -7.63 -36.38
C ARG A 56 -13.66 -7.46 -35.55
N ALA A 57 -14.57 -6.58 -35.97
CA ALA A 57 -15.80 -6.31 -35.24
C ALA A 57 -16.74 -7.52 -35.23
N LYS A 58 -16.94 -8.19 -36.38
CA LYS A 58 -17.74 -9.42 -36.44
C LYS A 58 -17.06 -10.56 -35.72
N ALA A 59 -15.75 -10.73 -35.90
CA ALA A 59 -14.98 -11.74 -35.17
C ALA A 59 -15.12 -11.58 -33.65
N GLU A 60 -14.99 -10.37 -33.13
CA GLU A 60 -15.16 -10.05 -31.71
C GLU A 60 -16.56 -10.44 -31.23
N SER A 61 -17.61 -10.07 -31.97
CA SER A 61 -19.00 -10.42 -31.60
C SER A 61 -19.23 -11.93 -31.50
N LEU A 62 -18.63 -12.73 -32.41
CA LEU A 62 -18.72 -14.18 -32.41
C LEU A 62 -17.91 -14.80 -31.26
N LEU A 63 -16.74 -14.25 -30.96
CA LEU A 63 -15.90 -14.72 -29.87
C LEU A 63 -16.49 -14.40 -28.49
N ILE A 64 -17.17 -13.27 -28.32
CA ILE A 64 -17.92 -12.97 -27.10
C ILE A 64 -18.99 -14.03 -26.88
N ARG A 65 -19.82 -14.33 -27.90
CA ARG A 65 -20.83 -15.38 -27.84
C ARG A 65 -20.24 -16.76 -27.52
N LEU A 66 -19.07 -17.06 -28.08
CA LEU A 66 -18.35 -18.30 -27.81
C LEU A 66 -17.84 -18.38 -26.37
N ALA A 67 -17.25 -17.29 -25.86
CA ALA A 67 -16.78 -17.21 -24.48
C ALA A 67 -17.94 -17.36 -23.49
N ASP A 68 -19.06 -16.67 -23.73
CA ASP A 68 -20.26 -16.75 -22.90
C ASP A 68 -20.80 -18.20 -22.84
N LYS A 69 -20.89 -18.90 -23.98
CA LYS A 69 -21.26 -20.33 -24.02
C LYS A 69 -20.31 -21.22 -23.22
N TYR A 70 -19.01 -20.97 -23.27
CA TYR A 70 -18.06 -21.72 -22.45
C TYR A 70 -18.21 -21.42 -20.95
N ILE A 71 -18.53 -20.19 -20.58
CA ILE A 71 -18.81 -19.82 -19.18
C ILE A 71 -20.10 -20.50 -18.69
N ASP A 72 -21.17 -20.44 -19.48
CA ASP A 72 -22.48 -21.02 -19.14
C ASP A 72 -22.43 -22.55 -19.00
N SER A 73 -21.56 -23.21 -19.77
CA SER A 73 -21.30 -24.65 -19.68
C SER A 73 -20.26 -25.05 -18.63
N GLY A 74 -19.72 -24.09 -17.86
CA GLY A 74 -18.69 -24.35 -16.84
C GLY A 74 -17.29 -24.67 -17.40
N GLN A 75 -17.09 -24.54 -18.72
CA GLN A 75 -15.81 -24.77 -19.39
C GLN A 75 -14.89 -23.54 -19.32
N TYR A 76 -14.55 -23.12 -18.11
CA TYR A 76 -13.87 -21.84 -17.86
C TYR A 76 -12.49 -21.70 -18.52
N TYR A 77 -11.71 -22.79 -18.64
CA TYR A 77 -10.40 -22.72 -19.35
C TYR A 77 -10.57 -22.41 -20.84
N SER A 78 -11.58 -23.00 -21.49
CA SER A 78 -11.93 -22.71 -22.88
C SER A 78 -12.38 -21.26 -23.04
N ALA A 79 -13.19 -20.75 -22.12
CA ALA A 79 -13.59 -19.34 -22.10
C ALA A 79 -12.37 -18.40 -21.99
N LEU A 80 -11.44 -18.68 -21.07
CA LEU A 80 -10.22 -17.90 -20.88
C LEU A 80 -9.31 -17.90 -22.11
N ASN A 81 -9.20 -19.02 -22.83
CA ASN A 81 -8.47 -19.07 -24.10
C ASN A 81 -9.09 -18.15 -25.16
N VAL A 82 -10.42 -18.14 -25.25
CA VAL A 82 -11.15 -17.24 -26.15
C VAL A 82 -10.96 -15.77 -25.75
N ILE A 83 -11.10 -15.43 -24.47
CA ILE A 83 -10.90 -14.07 -23.96
C ILE A 83 -9.46 -13.59 -24.19
N SER A 84 -8.47 -14.43 -23.93
CA SER A 84 -7.05 -14.12 -24.15
C SER A 84 -6.76 -13.78 -25.61
N ARG A 85 -7.41 -14.49 -26.53
CA ARG A 85 -7.31 -14.19 -27.96
C ARG A 85 -7.97 -12.86 -28.33
N MET A 86 -9.13 -12.54 -27.76
CA MET A 86 -9.80 -11.25 -27.99
C MET A 86 -8.99 -10.06 -27.49
N LEU A 87 -8.27 -10.19 -26.37
CA LEU A 87 -7.42 -9.13 -25.80
C LEU A 87 -6.33 -8.64 -26.77
N LEU A 88 -5.95 -9.44 -27.77
CA LEU A 88 -4.95 -9.08 -28.77
C LEU A 88 -5.42 -7.98 -29.74
N PHE A 89 -6.73 -7.88 -30.00
CA PHE A 89 -7.26 -6.99 -31.05
C PHE A 89 -8.54 -6.23 -30.69
N SER A 90 -9.20 -6.57 -29.58
CA SER A 90 -10.40 -5.87 -29.11
C SER A 90 -10.10 -4.41 -28.75
N ALA A 91 -11.07 -3.54 -29.04
CA ALA A 91 -11.04 -2.14 -28.63
C ALA A 91 -11.45 -1.98 -27.15
N ASP A 92 -12.38 -2.80 -26.65
CA ASP A 92 -12.88 -2.77 -25.27
C ASP A 92 -12.13 -3.77 -24.39
N LYS A 93 -10.83 -3.54 -24.22
CA LYS A 93 -9.97 -4.38 -23.36
C LYS A 93 -10.43 -4.33 -21.90
N GLN A 94 -11.06 -3.24 -21.47
CA GLN A 94 -11.55 -3.08 -20.10
C GLN A 94 -12.54 -4.17 -19.72
N LYS A 95 -13.58 -4.37 -20.55
CA LYS A 95 -14.60 -5.39 -20.30
C LYS A 95 -14.00 -6.79 -20.28
N LEU A 96 -13.04 -7.05 -21.17
CA LEU A 96 -12.37 -8.35 -21.28
C LEU A 96 -11.49 -8.69 -20.06
N TYR A 97 -10.73 -7.73 -19.53
CA TYR A 97 -9.95 -7.95 -18.30
C TYR A 97 -10.84 -8.29 -17.11
N ARG A 98 -12.00 -7.62 -16.96
CA ARG A 98 -12.97 -7.94 -15.90
C ARG A 98 -13.58 -9.32 -16.10
N GLN A 99 -14.02 -9.64 -17.31
CA GLN A 99 -14.59 -10.96 -17.62
C GLN A 99 -13.58 -12.10 -17.37
N ALA A 100 -12.30 -11.89 -17.70
CA ALA A 100 -11.25 -12.84 -17.39
C ALA A 100 -11.06 -13.02 -15.87
N ALA A 101 -11.00 -11.92 -15.11
CA ALA A 101 -10.87 -11.97 -13.66
C ALA A 101 -12.06 -12.71 -13.01
N GLU A 102 -13.30 -12.38 -13.41
CA GLU A 102 -14.51 -13.08 -12.94
C GLU A 102 -14.46 -14.57 -13.27
N THR A 103 -13.98 -14.94 -14.46
CA THR A 103 -13.83 -16.34 -14.87
C THR A 103 -12.78 -17.08 -14.03
N TYR A 104 -11.66 -16.44 -13.67
CA TYR A 104 -10.68 -17.01 -12.74
C TYR A 104 -11.21 -17.15 -11.30
N THR A 105 -12.06 -16.22 -10.87
CA THR A 105 -12.75 -16.31 -9.58
C THR A 105 -13.69 -17.51 -9.55
N LYS A 106 -14.48 -17.74 -10.61
CA LYS A 106 -15.33 -18.94 -10.77
C LYS A 106 -14.52 -20.26 -10.78
N LEU A 107 -13.26 -20.22 -11.22
CA LEU A 107 -12.32 -21.34 -11.16
C LEU A 107 -11.66 -21.54 -9.79
N ASN A 108 -12.02 -20.78 -8.75
CA ASN A 108 -11.36 -20.76 -7.44
C ASN A 108 -9.85 -20.45 -7.54
N ARG A 109 -9.47 -19.55 -8.46
CA ARG A 109 -8.07 -19.08 -8.65
C ARG A 109 -7.96 -17.57 -8.40
N PRO A 110 -8.23 -17.08 -7.17
CA PRO A 110 -8.29 -15.64 -6.88
C PRO A 110 -6.99 -14.90 -7.16
N LYS A 111 -5.82 -15.54 -6.94
CA LYS A 111 -4.51 -14.93 -7.26
C LYS A 111 -4.36 -14.58 -8.74
N LEU A 112 -4.89 -15.41 -9.64
CA LEU A 112 -4.88 -15.14 -11.08
C LEU A 112 -5.91 -14.08 -11.44
N ALA A 113 -7.10 -14.09 -10.83
CA ALA A 113 -8.10 -13.03 -10.99
C ALA A 113 -7.51 -11.66 -10.64
N THR A 114 -6.84 -11.54 -9.48
CA THR A 114 -6.16 -10.31 -9.05
C THR A 114 -5.11 -9.84 -10.04
N ARG A 115 -4.37 -10.73 -10.72
CA ARG A 115 -3.41 -10.35 -11.76
C ARG A 115 -4.09 -9.65 -12.95
N TYR A 116 -5.26 -10.11 -13.37
CA TYR A 116 -6.02 -9.47 -14.46
C TYR A 116 -6.61 -8.12 -14.04
N ILE A 117 -7.03 -7.97 -12.79
CA ILE A 117 -7.47 -6.67 -12.26
C ILE A 117 -6.29 -5.68 -12.13
N PHE A 118 -5.10 -6.15 -11.76
CA PHE A 118 -3.89 -5.31 -11.82
C PHE A 118 -3.55 -4.88 -13.24
N ALA A 119 -3.63 -5.78 -14.22
CA ALA A 119 -3.41 -5.43 -15.62
C ALA A 119 -4.43 -4.38 -16.11
N LEU A 120 -5.68 -4.46 -15.64
CA LEU A 120 -6.69 -3.44 -15.88
C LEU A 120 -6.31 -2.08 -15.24
N ALA A 121 -5.83 -2.07 -14.00
CA ALA A 121 -5.35 -0.85 -13.36
C ALA A 121 -4.16 -0.22 -14.13
N ASP A 122 -3.23 -1.06 -14.60
CA ASP A 122 -2.06 -0.61 -15.39
C ASP A 122 -2.49 -0.05 -16.76
N MET A 123 -3.53 -0.61 -17.37
CA MET A 123 -4.15 -0.05 -18.56
C MET A 123 -4.75 1.35 -18.29
N PHE A 124 -5.45 1.56 -17.16
CA PHE A 124 -5.94 2.89 -16.80
C PHE A 124 -4.82 3.89 -16.52
N LYS A 125 -3.75 3.45 -15.84
CA LYS A 125 -2.55 4.26 -15.60
C LYS A 125 -1.93 4.72 -16.92
N SER A 126 -1.70 3.81 -17.86
CA SER A 126 -1.12 4.14 -19.18
C SER A 126 -2.02 5.05 -20.03
N ALA A 127 -3.33 5.02 -19.80
CA ALA A 127 -4.29 5.93 -20.42
C ALA A 127 -4.39 7.31 -19.72
N GLY A 128 -3.64 7.55 -18.64
CA GLY A 128 -3.71 8.78 -17.84
C GLY A 128 -4.98 8.91 -16.98
N LYS A 129 -5.77 7.84 -16.87
CA LYS A 129 -7.02 7.79 -16.10
C LYS A 129 -6.74 7.39 -14.66
N PHE A 130 -6.11 8.29 -13.90
CA PHE A 130 -5.60 7.98 -12.57
C PHE A 130 -6.69 7.72 -11.53
N SER A 131 -7.82 8.41 -11.60
CA SER A 131 -8.98 8.20 -10.73
C SER A 131 -9.56 6.78 -10.86
N GLU A 132 -9.68 6.28 -12.08
CA GLU A 132 -10.16 4.94 -12.34
C GLU A 132 -9.11 3.91 -11.93
N CYS A 133 -7.83 4.21 -12.14
CA CYS A 133 -6.73 3.36 -11.67
C CYS A 133 -6.77 3.18 -10.15
N SER A 134 -6.87 4.28 -9.37
CA SER A 134 -6.92 4.21 -7.91
C SER A 134 -8.17 3.46 -7.43
N ALA A 135 -9.33 3.68 -8.05
CA ALA A 135 -10.56 2.96 -7.72
C ALA A 135 -10.43 1.43 -7.90
N ILE A 136 -9.81 0.98 -9.00
CA ILE A 136 -9.54 -0.45 -9.23
C ILE A 136 -8.56 -1.00 -8.18
N LEU A 137 -7.49 -0.28 -7.87
CA LEU A 137 -6.53 -0.71 -6.85
C LEU A 137 -7.19 -0.83 -5.47
N MET A 138 -8.07 0.09 -5.12
CA MET A 138 -8.86 0.03 -3.88
C MET A 138 -9.84 -1.15 -3.87
N GLU A 139 -10.44 -1.50 -5.00
CA GLU A 139 -11.25 -2.72 -5.15
C GLU A 139 -10.43 -3.97 -4.80
N ILE A 140 -9.18 -4.06 -5.29
CA ILE A 140 -8.27 -5.18 -4.98
C ILE A 140 -7.90 -5.19 -3.48
N ALA A 141 -7.57 -4.04 -2.89
CA ALA A 141 -7.20 -3.92 -1.48
C ALA A 141 -8.35 -4.38 -0.56
N LYS A 142 -9.58 -3.94 -0.85
CA LYS A 142 -10.80 -4.33 -0.10
C LYS A 142 -11.12 -5.81 -0.22
N ALA A 143 -10.85 -6.41 -1.37
CA ALA A 143 -11.02 -7.85 -1.55
C ALA A 143 -9.93 -8.70 -0.85
N ASN A 144 -8.76 -8.11 -0.55
CA ASN A 144 -7.61 -8.82 0.02
C ASN A 144 -7.00 -8.06 1.22
N PRO A 145 -7.77 -7.77 2.29
CA PRO A 145 -7.34 -6.87 3.36
C PRO A 145 -6.21 -7.40 4.25
N LYS A 146 -5.84 -8.68 4.11
CA LYS A 146 -4.80 -9.36 4.91
C LYS A 146 -3.60 -9.85 4.10
N ASP A 147 -3.60 -9.66 2.77
CA ASP A 147 -2.50 -10.10 1.92
C ASP A 147 -1.45 -8.99 1.81
N GLU A 148 -0.47 -9.02 2.72
CA GLU A 148 0.66 -8.07 2.80
C GLU A 148 1.28 -7.80 1.42
N LYS A 149 1.58 -8.85 0.64
CA LYS A 149 2.27 -8.72 -0.65
C LYS A 149 1.43 -7.95 -1.67
N ILE A 150 0.11 -8.15 -1.64
CA ILE A 150 -0.82 -7.42 -2.52
C ILE A 150 -0.92 -5.96 -2.07
N LEU A 151 -1.06 -5.71 -0.76
CA LEU A 151 -1.20 -4.36 -0.21
C LEU A 151 0.06 -3.52 -0.45
N THR A 152 1.27 -4.04 -0.18
CA THR A 152 2.55 -3.38 -0.50
C THR A 152 2.65 -3.03 -1.99
N LYS A 153 2.24 -3.95 -2.88
CA LYS A 153 2.24 -3.69 -4.33
C LYS A 153 1.27 -2.57 -4.71
N ILE A 154 0.10 -2.51 -4.06
CA ILE A 154 -0.88 -1.45 -4.30
C ILE A 154 -0.34 -0.11 -3.78
N LEU A 155 0.20 -0.07 -2.56
CA LEU A 155 0.77 1.14 -1.96
C LEU A 155 1.85 1.74 -2.86
N ARG A 156 2.83 0.94 -3.31
CA ARG A 156 3.85 1.41 -4.26
C ARG A 156 3.27 2.01 -5.54
N LYS A 157 2.21 1.41 -6.09
CA LYS A 157 1.53 1.96 -7.27
C LYS A 157 0.82 3.28 -6.95
N LEU A 158 0.14 3.39 -5.81
CA LEU A 158 -0.55 4.61 -5.40
C LEU A 158 0.41 5.75 -5.04
N THR A 159 1.55 5.44 -4.43
CA THR A 159 2.67 6.38 -4.17
C THR A 159 3.16 7.00 -5.47
N VAL A 160 3.40 6.19 -6.51
CA VAL A 160 3.80 6.72 -7.84
C VAL A 160 2.71 7.60 -8.47
N LEU A 161 1.43 7.37 -8.13
CA LEU A 161 0.31 8.16 -8.62
C LEU A 161 0.01 9.41 -7.77
N GLY A 162 0.65 9.58 -6.61
CA GLY A 162 0.35 10.67 -5.67
C GLY A 162 -1.05 10.60 -5.05
N MET A 163 -1.63 9.39 -4.94
CA MET A 163 -3.00 9.18 -4.45
C MET A 163 -3.05 9.09 -2.92
N HIS A 164 -2.78 10.21 -2.25
CA HIS A 164 -2.56 10.25 -0.79
C HIS A 164 -3.75 9.77 0.04
N ARG A 165 -4.98 10.05 -0.42
CA ARG A 165 -6.20 9.66 0.30
C ARG A 165 -6.37 8.14 0.32
N GLU A 166 -6.19 7.50 -0.83
CA GLU A 166 -6.28 6.05 -0.98
C GLU A 166 -5.15 5.34 -0.22
N ILE A 167 -3.94 5.92 -0.20
CA ILE A 167 -2.82 5.41 0.63
C ILE A 167 -3.22 5.42 2.11
N SER A 168 -3.71 6.54 2.62
CA SER A 168 -4.17 6.68 4.00
C SER A 168 -5.26 5.66 4.36
N GLU A 169 -6.26 5.46 3.48
CA GLU A 169 -7.32 4.45 3.68
C GLU A 169 -6.75 3.03 3.79
N ILE A 170 -5.77 2.67 2.95
CA ILE A 170 -5.10 1.35 3.03
C ILE A 170 -4.28 1.22 4.31
N LEU A 171 -3.57 2.27 4.74
CA LEU A 171 -2.83 2.24 6.01
C LEU A 171 -3.77 2.06 7.20
N THR A 172 -4.93 2.75 7.23
CA THR A 172 -5.93 2.57 8.29
C THR A 172 -6.44 1.12 8.31
N MET A 173 -6.85 0.60 7.15
CA MET A 173 -7.30 -0.80 7.02
C MET A 173 -6.21 -1.79 7.47
N SER A 174 -4.95 -1.50 7.18
CA SER A 174 -3.82 -2.38 7.51
C SER A 174 -3.47 -2.33 9.00
N ALA A 175 -3.56 -1.16 9.63
CA ALA A 175 -3.37 -0.99 11.07
C ALA A 175 -4.45 -1.72 11.88
N GLU A 176 -5.71 -1.68 11.43
CA GLU A 176 -6.81 -2.41 12.07
C GLU A 176 -6.66 -3.94 11.96
N ASN A 177 -6.16 -4.42 10.81
CA ASN A 177 -6.06 -5.85 10.54
C ASN A 177 -4.69 -6.47 10.85
N GLY A 178 -3.69 -5.64 11.19
CA GLY A 178 -2.28 -6.06 11.33
C GLY A 178 -1.71 -6.66 10.05
N ALA A 179 -2.14 -6.17 8.88
CA ALA A 179 -1.84 -6.78 7.58
C ALA A 179 -0.47 -6.38 7.02
N LEU A 180 0.02 -5.18 7.37
CA LEU A 180 1.32 -4.68 6.96
C LEU A 180 2.26 -4.65 8.18
N PRO A 181 3.55 -4.93 7.98
CA PRO A 181 4.54 -4.78 9.03
C PRO A 181 4.80 -3.29 9.32
N ASP A 182 5.19 -2.99 10.55
CA ASP A 182 5.42 -1.62 11.04
C ASP A 182 6.39 -0.80 10.16
N TYR A 183 7.45 -1.43 9.64
CA TYR A 183 8.43 -0.74 8.79
C TYR A 183 7.82 -0.24 7.47
N GLU A 184 6.91 -1.00 6.85
CA GLU A 184 6.26 -0.59 5.60
C GLU A 184 5.25 0.53 5.88
N ILE A 185 4.58 0.50 7.04
CA ILE A 185 3.71 1.60 7.49
C ILE A 185 4.55 2.87 7.70
N ASP A 186 5.72 2.74 8.32
CA ASP A 186 6.63 3.85 8.59
C ASP A 186 7.15 4.48 7.29
N ASP A 187 7.66 3.69 6.35
CA ASP A 187 8.16 4.17 5.05
C ASP A 187 7.09 4.94 4.26
N VAL A 188 5.86 4.40 4.23
CA VAL A 188 4.75 5.06 3.53
C VAL A 188 4.27 6.30 4.28
N THR A 189 4.33 6.31 5.63
CA THR A 189 4.00 7.49 6.44
C THR A 189 5.01 8.62 6.18
N VAL A 190 6.31 8.32 6.13
CA VAL A 190 7.36 9.28 5.77
C VAL A 190 7.10 9.87 4.38
N TYR A 191 6.80 9.02 3.39
CA TYR A 191 6.43 9.49 2.05
C TYR A 191 5.23 10.47 2.07
N LEU A 192 4.18 10.19 2.85
CA LEU A 192 3.03 11.09 2.96
C LEU A 192 3.41 12.43 3.60
N LEU A 193 4.29 12.42 4.60
CA LEU A 193 4.79 13.63 5.25
C LEU A 193 5.61 14.50 4.28
N GLU A 194 6.52 13.89 3.51
CA GLU A 194 7.35 14.59 2.52
C GLU A 194 6.53 15.14 1.33
N SER A 195 5.42 14.48 1.00
CA SER A 195 4.55 14.87 -0.12
C SER A 195 3.57 16.00 0.20
N ASN A 196 3.72 16.69 1.34
CA ASN A 196 2.79 17.73 1.83
C ASN A 196 1.33 17.24 1.88
N CYS A 197 1.12 15.98 2.28
CA CYS A 197 -0.21 15.43 2.47
C CYS A 197 -0.99 16.23 3.53
N PRO A 198 -2.30 16.49 3.34
CA PRO A 198 -3.13 17.08 4.39
C PRO A 198 -2.97 16.36 5.72
N ALA A 199 -2.74 17.12 6.79
CA ALA A 199 -2.41 16.55 8.10
C ALA A 199 -3.45 15.52 8.57
N ASP A 200 -4.74 15.76 8.33
CA ASP A 200 -5.83 14.87 8.72
C ASP A 200 -5.70 13.43 8.16
N LEU A 201 -5.03 13.26 7.02
CA LEU A 201 -4.84 11.94 6.40
C LEU A 201 -3.64 11.17 6.99
N VAL A 202 -2.63 11.85 7.51
CA VAL A 202 -1.37 11.22 7.93
C VAL A 202 -1.21 11.17 9.45
N MET A 203 -1.83 12.11 10.18
CA MET A 203 -1.75 12.21 11.64
C MET A 203 -2.06 10.92 12.42
N PRO A 204 -3.02 10.06 12.00
CA PRO A 204 -3.27 8.78 12.69
C PRO A 204 -2.03 7.88 12.79
N PHE A 205 -1.05 8.04 11.91
CA PHE A 205 0.14 7.20 11.84
C PHE A 205 1.38 7.86 12.44
N VAL A 206 1.41 9.19 12.56
CA VAL A 206 2.58 9.96 13.01
C VAL A 206 3.03 9.56 14.42
N LYS A 207 2.12 9.41 15.38
CA LYS A 207 2.50 8.98 16.75
C LYS A 207 3.14 7.58 16.75
N GLY A 208 2.67 6.67 15.90
CA GLY A 208 3.24 5.34 15.75
C GLY A 208 4.66 5.40 15.19
N LEU A 209 4.84 6.19 14.12
CA LEU A 209 6.14 6.45 13.51
C LEU A 209 7.13 7.03 14.53
N LEU A 210 6.76 8.08 15.27
CA LEU A 210 7.67 8.72 16.22
C LEU A 210 8.04 7.82 17.41
N ARG A 211 7.15 6.94 17.86
CA ARG A 211 7.49 5.93 18.89
C ARG A 211 8.57 4.97 18.44
N ARG A 212 8.53 4.55 17.17
CA ARG A 212 9.49 3.60 16.59
C ARG A 212 10.76 4.27 16.10
N ASN A 213 10.63 5.49 15.58
CA ASN A 213 11.71 6.27 15.00
C ASN A 213 11.59 7.76 15.39
N PRO A 214 12.08 8.14 16.58
CA PRO A 214 12.04 9.52 17.05
C PRO A 214 12.69 10.54 16.11
N HIS A 215 13.71 10.13 15.35
CA HIS A 215 14.40 11.01 14.39
C HIS A 215 13.54 11.44 13.19
N SER A 216 12.39 10.78 12.98
CA SER A 216 11.43 11.20 11.94
C SER A 216 10.64 12.45 12.35
N PHE A 217 10.88 13.01 13.53
CA PHE A 217 10.21 14.22 13.99
C PHE A 217 10.45 15.42 13.07
N GLU A 218 11.66 15.58 12.53
CA GLU A 218 11.97 16.67 11.60
C GLU A 218 11.07 16.63 10.35
N VAL A 219 10.81 15.43 9.83
CA VAL A 219 9.93 15.22 8.66
C VAL A 219 8.46 15.45 9.05
N ALA A 220 8.07 15.12 10.29
CA ALA A 220 6.70 15.29 10.78
C ALA A 220 6.38 16.72 11.24
N GLU A 221 7.38 17.57 11.48
CA GLU A 221 7.25 18.88 12.14
C GLU A 221 6.19 19.77 11.51
N HIS A 222 6.25 19.98 10.19
CA HIS A 222 5.30 20.85 9.48
C HIS A 222 3.86 20.35 9.61
N THR A 223 3.67 19.04 9.50
CA THR A 223 2.36 18.39 9.64
C THR A 223 1.82 18.53 11.06
N LEU A 224 2.67 18.34 12.08
CA LEU A 224 2.31 18.53 13.48
C LEU A 224 1.91 19.98 13.76
N ILE A 225 2.67 20.96 13.29
CA ILE A 225 2.33 22.39 13.41
C ILE A 225 0.98 22.65 12.75
N SER A 226 0.77 22.19 11.51
CA SER A 226 -0.48 22.39 10.79
C SER A 226 -1.68 21.73 11.46
N HIS A 227 -1.51 20.58 12.11
CA HIS A 227 -2.59 19.88 12.79
C HIS A 227 -2.94 20.56 14.12
N LEU A 228 -1.94 20.74 14.99
CA LEU A 228 -2.10 21.27 16.33
C LEU A 228 -2.53 22.74 16.32
N SER A 229 -2.15 23.54 15.31
CA SER A 229 -2.64 24.91 15.15
C SER A 229 -4.15 25.00 14.86
N ARG A 230 -4.75 23.96 14.26
CA ARG A 230 -6.18 23.92 13.92
C ARG A 230 -7.03 23.25 14.98
N ASN A 231 -6.51 22.17 15.57
CA ASN A 231 -7.22 21.30 16.51
C ASN A 231 -6.36 21.09 17.76
N PHE A 232 -6.03 22.17 18.47
CA PHE A 232 -5.15 22.05 19.63
C PHE A 232 -5.82 21.25 20.77
N ASP A 233 -5.19 20.15 21.14
CA ASP A 233 -5.47 19.40 22.36
C ASP A 233 -4.21 19.35 23.24
N PRO A 234 -4.23 19.89 24.48
CA PRO A 234 -3.07 19.88 25.37
C PRO A 234 -2.53 18.48 25.64
N GLN A 235 -3.40 17.48 25.76
CA GLN A 235 -2.98 16.10 26.04
C GLN A 235 -2.23 15.51 24.84
N GLU A 236 -2.78 15.65 23.63
CA GLU A 236 -2.12 15.24 22.41
C GLU A 236 -0.77 15.95 22.20
N PHE A 237 -0.69 17.25 22.49
CA PHE A 237 0.57 17.99 22.41
C PHE A 237 1.63 17.39 23.36
N VAL A 238 1.28 17.17 24.64
CA VAL A 238 2.19 16.59 25.64
C VAL A 238 2.63 15.18 25.24
N GLU A 239 1.70 14.35 24.75
CA GLU A 239 2.04 13.01 24.25
C GLU A 239 3.01 13.08 23.07
N THR A 240 2.81 14.02 22.14
CA THR A 240 3.62 14.15 20.94
C THR A 240 5.05 14.60 21.27
N VAL A 241 5.20 15.62 22.10
CA VAL A 241 6.54 16.13 22.48
C VAL A 241 7.31 15.14 23.35
N ALA A 242 6.62 14.23 24.05
CA ALA A 242 7.29 13.16 24.79
C ALA A 242 7.91 12.07 23.89
N LEU A 243 7.54 12.01 22.60
CA LEU A 243 8.06 11.02 21.65
C LEU A 243 9.36 11.44 20.95
N ALA A 244 9.80 12.69 21.12
CA ALA A 244 10.96 13.22 20.42
C ALA A 244 11.94 13.93 21.37
N PRO A 245 13.23 14.04 21.00
CA PRO A 245 14.21 14.78 21.78
C PRO A 245 13.79 16.24 22.01
N SER A 246 14.10 16.80 23.18
CA SER A 246 13.77 18.18 23.55
C SER A 246 14.25 19.23 22.53
N GLN A 247 15.38 18.98 21.87
CA GLN A 247 15.93 19.89 20.85
C GLN A 247 15.04 19.96 19.60
N GLU A 248 14.47 18.83 19.17
CA GLU A 248 13.62 18.75 17.98
C GLU A 248 12.24 19.37 18.27
N THR A 249 11.68 19.11 19.46
CA THR A 249 10.37 19.65 19.86
C THR A 249 10.36 21.16 20.13
N ARG A 250 11.53 21.79 20.28
CA ARG A 250 11.66 23.24 20.51
C ARG A 250 11.06 24.07 19.38
N LYS A 251 11.36 23.72 18.13
CA LYS A 251 10.88 24.45 16.95
C LYS A 251 9.35 24.36 16.83
N LEU A 252 8.78 23.15 16.94
CA LEU A 252 7.33 22.92 17.05
C LEU A 252 6.70 23.81 18.13
N THR A 253 7.28 23.82 19.34
CA THR A 253 6.73 24.55 20.50
C THR A 253 6.74 26.06 20.26
N LEU A 254 7.83 26.59 19.70
CA LEU A 254 7.92 28.01 19.34
C LEU A 254 6.90 28.40 18.25
N ALA A 255 6.74 27.56 17.22
CA ALA A 255 5.77 27.81 16.16
C ALA A 255 4.31 27.79 16.67
N LEU A 256 3.98 26.85 17.57
CA LEU A 256 2.64 26.79 18.16
C LEU A 256 2.36 27.94 19.13
N ARG A 257 3.38 28.37 19.90
CA ARG A 257 3.28 29.52 20.80
C ARG A 257 2.85 30.80 20.07
N GLU A 258 3.27 31.01 18.83
CA GLU A 258 2.89 32.19 18.05
C GLU A 258 1.39 32.23 17.68
N VAL A 259 0.74 31.07 17.67
CA VAL A 259 -0.65 30.91 17.21
C VAL A 259 -1.61 30.62 18.38
N ILE A 260 -1.13 29.97 19.43
CA ILE A 260 -1.94 29.45 20.54
C ILE A 260 -1.34 29.91 21.87
N ALA A 261 -2.14 30.67 22.64
CA ALA A 261 -1.84 30.98 24.03
C ALA A 261 -2.38 29.86 24.94
N ASP A 262 -1.54 28.86 25.21
CA ASP A 262 -1.88 27.74 26.11
C ASP A 262 -0.75 27.43 27.10
N LYS A 263 -1.14 27.17 28.36
CA LYS A 263 -0.21 26.89 29.46
C LYS A 263 0.66 25.66 29.18
N ALA A 264 0.16 24.63 28.49
CA ALA A 264 0.93 23.42 28.19
C ALA A 264 2.10 23.72 27.24
N ILE A 265 1.90 24.61 26.25
CA ILE A 265 2.95 25.06 25.32
C ILE A 265 4.04 25.80 26.10
N LEU A 266 3.65 26.78 26.93
CA LEU A 266 4.61 27.54 27.73
C LEU A 266 5.34 26.66 28.76
N SER A 267 4.65 25.69 29.36
CA SER A 267 5.24 24.76 30.32
C SER A 267 6.29 23.86 29.66
N HIS A 268 6.01 23.35 28.46
CA HIS A 268 6.98 22.55 27.71
C HIS A 268 8.15 23.40 27.20
N LEU A 269 7.90 24.64 26.76
CA LEU A 269 8.96 25.56 26.37
C LEU A 269 9.87 25.90 27.55
N LEU A 270 9.31 26.15 28.74
CA LEU A 270 10.06 26.37 29.96
C LEU A 270 10.94 25.15 30.30
N PHE A 271 10.40 23.94 30.14
CA PHE A 271 11.16 22.70 30.34
C PHE A 271 12.37 22.62 29.39
N ILE A 272 12.16 22.87 28.10
CA ILE A 272 13.26 22.86 27.10
C ILE A 272 14.32 23.91 27.45
N GLU A 273 13.92 25.16 27.71
CA GLU A 273 14.89 26.22 28.00
C GLU A 273 15.58 25.99 29.35
N ALA A 274 14.90 25.40 30.33
CA ALA A 274 15.51 24.93 31.57
C ALA A 274 16.59 23.89 31.30
N GLU A 275 16.36 22.87 30.47
CA GLU A 275 17.39 21.88 30.11
C GLU A 275 18.64 22.52 29.47
N THR A 276 18.48 23.60 28.71
CA THR A 276 19.63 24.33 28.12
C THR A 276 20.42 25.16 29.13
N GLY A 277 19.81 25.53 30.27
CA GLY A 277 20.40 26.41 31.29
C GLY A 277 20.52 27.87 30.87
N ASP A 278 19.90 28.30 29.77
CA ASP A 278 19.90 29.70 29.32
C ASP A 278 18.96 30.56 30.18
N ARG A 279 19.53 31.21 31.20
CA ARG A 279 18.79 32.04 32.16
C ARG A 279 17.97 33.14 31.49
N ASP A 280 18.45 33.75 30.40
CA ASP A 280 17.74 34.85 29.75
C ASP A 280 16.47 34.35 29.05
N ARG A 281 16.54 33.18 28.40
CA ARG A 281 15.38 32.54 27.78
C ARG A 281 14.37 32.06 28.82
N ILE A 282 14.85 31.40 29.88
CA ILE A 282 14.01 30.96 31.01
C ILE A 282 13.23 32.15 31.59
N LYS A 283 13.92 33.27 31.84
CA LYS A 283 13.29 34.50 32.34
C LYS A 283 12.25 35.04 31.37
N GLY A 284 12.52 34.99 30.06
CA GLY A 284 11.57 35.39 29.02
C GLY A 284 10.28 34.59 29.06
N VAL A 285 10.37 33.26 29.15
CA VAL A 285 9.20 32.36 29.21
C VAL A 285 8.41 32.56 30.50
N ILE A 286 9.08 32.71 31.66
CA ILE A 286 8.41 32.98 32.94
C ILE A 286 7.66 34.33 32.90
N TYR A 287 8.25 35.35 32.27
CA TYR A 287 7.60 36.64 32.11
C TYR A 287 6.32 36.53 31.28
N GLU A 288 6.35 35.76 30.21
CA GLU A 288 5.16 35.49 29.40
C GLU A 288 4.10 34.70 30.17
N MET A 289 4.49 33.63 30.88
CA MET A 289 3.58 32.91 31.76
C MET A 289 2.94 33.82 32.82
N PHE A 290 3.70 34.79 33.35
CA PHE A 290 3.17 35.79 34.29
C PHE A 290 2.12 36.68 33.62
N LEU A 291 2.41 37.20 32.42
CA LEU A 291 1.49 38.06 31.67
C LEU A 291 0.18 37.33 31.32
N GLU A 292 0.25 36.03 31.05
CA GLU A 292 -0.92 35.20 30.74
C GLU A 292 -1.65 34.67 31.98
N ASN A 293 -1.20 35.00 33.20
CA ASN A 293 -1.68 34.41 34.46
C ASN A 293 -1.60 32.87 34.48
N ALA A 294 -0.62 32.31 33.78
CA ALA A 294 -0.39 30.87 33.63
C ALA A 294 0.66 30.31 34.62
N ILE A 295 1.22 31.16 35.49
CA ILE A 295 2.20 30.74 36.50
C ILE A 295 1.56 29.79 37.51
N ASP A 296 2.25 28.67 37.70
CA ASP A 296 1.93 27.63 38.67
C ASP A 296 3.24 27.18 39.28
N MET A 297 3.49 27.59 40.53
CA MET A 297 4.78 27.39 41.18
C MET A 297 5.08 25.90 41.42
N ASP A 298 4.05 25.09 41.65
CA ASP A 298 4.21 23.64 41.82
C ASP A 298 4.63 23.00 40.50
N ALA A 299 3.99 23.40 39.39
CA ALA A 299 4.38 22.95 38.05
C ALA A 299 5.80 23.40 37.67
N ILE A 300 6.19 24.66 37.98
CA ILE A 300 7.55 25.16 37.72
C ILE A 300 8.59 24.41 38.54
N ALA A 301 8.30 24.13 39.83
CA ALA A 301 9.19 23.34 40.69
C ALA A 301 9.38 21.91 40.16
N ASP A 302 8.31 21.29 39.64
CA ASP A 302 8.39 19.97 39.02
C ASP A 302 9.18 20.00 37.70
N ILE A 303 9.03 21.05 36.89
CA ILE A 303 9.84 21.27 35.68
C ILE A 303 11.33 21.41 36.02
N CYS A 304 11.67 22.22 37.03
CA CYS A 304 13.05 22.41 37.51
C CYS A 304 13.67 21.08 37.97
N ARG A 305 12.91 20.30 38.74
CA ARG A 305 13.34 18.98 39.23
C ARG A 305 13.66 18.04 38.07
N ARG A 306 12.84 18.03 37.03
CA ARG A 306 13.07 17.22 35.82
C ARG A 306 14.25 17.69 34.99
N ALA A 307 14.40 19.01 34.81
CA ALA A 307 15.50 19.61 34.04
C ALA A 307 16.84 19.57 34.79
N GLY A 308 16.84 19.32 36.10
CA GLY A 308 18.04 19.23 36.94
C GLY A 308 18.66 20.59 37.31
N ASN A 309 17.89 21.68 37.25
CA ASN A 309 18.32 22.99 37.73
C ASN A 309 17.15 23.82 38.27
N ASP A 310 17.44 24.71 39.22
CA ASP A 310 16.45 25.54 39.93
C ASP A 310 16.31 26.95 39.33
N ILE A 311 16.88 27.22 38.15
CA ILE A 311 16.95 28.58 37.58
C ILE A 311 15.55 29.13 37.35
N ALA A 312 14.63 28.32 36.81
CA ALA A 312 13.26 28.77 36.56
C ALA A 312 12.49 29.05 37.86
N LEU A 313 12.69 28.27 38.92
CA LEU A 313 12.07 28.49 40.21
C LEU A 313 12.57 29.77 40.89
N GLU A 314 13.87 30.04 40.81
CA GLU A 314 14.47 31.30 41.30
C GLU A 314 13.89 32.52 40.59
N GLU A 315 13.82 32.49 39.25
CA GLU A 315 13.32 33.62 38.46
C GLU A 315 11.82 33.84 38.66
N ALA A 316 11.02 32.78 38.74
CA ALA A 316 9.58 32.87 39.04
C ALA A 316 9.33 33.49 40.42
N SER A 317 10.08 33.06 41.45
CA SER A 317 9.96 33.59 42.81
C SER A 317 10.31 35.09 42.88
N LYS A 318 11.36 35.52 42.18
CA LYS A 318 11.74 36.94 42.09
C LYS A 318 10.65 37.76 41.43
N MET A 319 10.03 37.24 40.37
CA MET A 319 8.99 37.95 39.63
C MET A 319 7.73 38.16 40.49
N ILE A 320 7.26 37.12 41.18
CA ILE A 320 6.11 37.21 42.11
C ILE A 320 6.40 38.20 43.26
N ALA A 321 7.56 38.08 43.90
CA ALA A 321 7.94 38.98 44.98
C ALA A 321 7.99 40.46 44.56
N SER A 322 8.36 40.75 43.30
CA SER A 322 8.40 42.11 42.76
C SER A 322 7.02 42.75 42.57
N THR A 323 5.97 41.92 42.45
CA THR A 323 4.58 42.38 42.21
C THR A 323 3.83 42.68 43.50
N ASP A 324 4.06 41.91 44.57
CA ASP A 324 3.49 42.17 45.91
C ASP A 324 3.94 43.51 46.50
N VAL A 325 5.16 43.96 46.17
CA VAL A 325 5.72 45.23 46.64
C VAL A 325 5.00 46.44 46.03
N LYS A 326 4.39 46.30 44.83
CA LYS A 326 3.68 47.40 44.17
C LYS A 326 2.22 47.52 44.58
N GLN A 327 1.57 46.45 45.04
CA GLN A 327 0.17 46.51 45.50
C GLN A 327 0.03 46.98 46.95
N THR A 328 1.11 47.01 47.73
CA THR A 328 1.09 47.38 49.16
C THR A 328 1.56 48.81 49.44
N ALA A 329 1.96 49.58 48.42
CA ALA A 329 2.20 51.00 48.56
C ALA A 329 0.85 51.73 48.50
N PRO A 330 0.37 52.41 49.57
CA PRO A 330 -0.84 53.20 49.50
C PRO A 330 -0.65 54.30 48.45
N GLU A 331 -1.51 54.32 47.44
CA GLU A 331 -1.69 55.45 46.55
C GLU A 331 -1.88 56.71 47.39
N LYS A 332 -0.80 57.48 47.57
CA LYS A 332 -0.94 58.90 47.82
C LYS A 332 -1.53 59.46 46.54
N THR A 333 -2.83 59.75 46.58
CA THR A 333 -3.52 60.70 45.71
C THR A 333 -2.67 61.95 45.54
N GLU A 334 -1.89 62.01 44.47
CA GLU A 334 -1.42 63.24 43.88
C GLU A 334 -2.31 63.52 42.67
N GLU A 335 -2.87 64.73 42.66
CA GLU A 335 -3.85 65.21 41.70
C GLU A 335 -3.32 65.12 40.26
N PRO A 336 -4.19 64.84 39.27
CA PRO A 336 -3.77 64.75 37.88
C PRO A 336 -3.36 66.12 37.34
N VAL A 337 -2.06 66.33 37.15
CA VAL A 337 -1.55 67.39 36.28
C VAL A 337 -1.81 66.95 34.84
N HIS A 338 -2.82 67.57 34.22
CA HIS A 338 -3.06 67.49 32.78
C HIS A 338 -1.86 68.10 32.04
N GLU A 339 -0.91 67.27 31.63
CA GLU A 339 0.09 67.64 30.63
C GLU A 339 -0.44 67.19 29.26
N THR A 340 -0.99 68.15 28.52
CA THR A 340 -1.41 67.99 27.14
C THR A 340 -0.17 67.82 26.26
N VAL A 341 0.19 66.57 25.94
CA VAL A 341 1.18 66.28 24.91
C VAL A 341 0.49 66.31 23.55
N ASP A 342 0.87 67.30 22.75
CA ASP A 342 0.42 67.49 21.38
C ASP A 342 1.13 66.49 20.45
N TYR A 343 0.36 65.57 19.84
CA TYR A 343 0.84 64.53 18.94
C TYR A 343 0.73 64.91 17.46
N SER A 344 0.69 66.19 17.11
CA SER A 344 0.60 66.64 15.72
C SER A 344 1.97 66.76 15.03
N SER A 345 2.73 65.66 14.86
CA SER A 345 3.69 65.50 13.74
C SER A 345 4.62 64.30 13.94
N VAL A 346 4.22 63.12 13.48
CA VAL A 346 5.18 62.10 13.03
C VAL A 346 4.70 61.62 11.66
N PRO A 347 5.42 61.91 10.56
CA PRO A 347 5.08 61.40 9.25
C PRO A 347 5.32 59.88 9.21
N PHE A 348 4.26 59.13 8.93
CA PHE A 348 4.27 57.70 8.73
C PHE A 348 4.58 57.44 7.25
N GLU A 349 5.84 57.14 6.93
CA GLU A 349 6.22 56.67 5.60
C GLU A 349 5.83 55.19 5.48
N LEU A 350 4.80 54.95 4.67
CA LEU A 350 4.29 53.63 4.32
C LEU A 350 5.11 53.14 3.11
N GLU A 351 6.20 52.40 3.37
CA GLU A 351 6.92 51.69 2.31
C GLU A 351 6.03 50.56 1.77
N THR A 352 5.45 50.82 0.60
CA THR A 352 4.79 49.79 -0.21
C THR A 352 5.86 48.87 -0.78
N PHE A 353 5.99 47.67 -0.20
CA PHE A 353 6.77 46.60 -0.79
C PHE A 353 6.03 46.03 -2.01
N ASP A 354 6.42 46.51 -3.18
CA ASP A 354 6.15 45.89 -4.47
C ASP A 354 7.05 44.64 -4.58
N LYS A 355 6.47 43.44 -4.56
CA LYS A 355 7.16 42.20 -4.89
C LYS A 355 6.42 41.49 -6.01
N SER A 356 6.65 41.98 -7.22
CA SER A 356 6.43 41.23 -8.45
C SER A 356 7.78 40.77 -8.99
N GLU A 357 8.31 39.66 -8.50
CA GLU A 357 9.46 39.00 -9.14
C GLU A 357 9.27 37.48 -9.17
N ASP A 358 9.31 36.98 -10.41
CA ASP A 358 9.85 35.70 -10.87
C ASP A 358 9.14 34.40 -10.49
N ILE A 359 8.09 34.11 -11.25
CA ILE A 359 7.65 32.74 -11.53
C ILE A 359 8.71 32.09 -12.43
N ALA A 360 9.69 31.43 -11.81
CA ALA A 360 10.62 30.56 -12.51
C ALA A 360 9.85 29.42 -13.20
N SER A 361 10.04 29.31 -14.51
CA SER A 361 9.58 28.21 -15.34
C SER A 361 10.15 26.89 -14.83
N PHE A 362 9.29 26.00 -14.34
CA PHE A 362 9.65 24.61 -14.07
C PHE A 362 9.93 23.89 -15.38
N GLU A 363 11.18 23.51 -15.60
CA GLU A 363 11.53 22.50 -16.60
C GLU A 363 11.03 21.12 -16.11
N PRO A 364 10.39 20.32 -16.97
CA PRO A 364 9.97 18.98 -16.59
C PRO A 364 11.20 18.11 -16.34
N VAL A 365 11.32 17.64 -15.10
CA VAL A 365 12.28 16.60 -14.70
C VAL A 365 12.07 15.38 -15.59
N ALA A 366 13.13 15.00 -16.32
CA ALA A 366 13.15 13.75 -17.08
C ALA A 366 13.00 12.59 -16.09
N LEU A 367 11.85 11.90 -16.19
CA LEU A 367 11.63 10.61 -15.54
C LEU A 367 12.60 9.62 -16.16
N ASP A 368 13.71 9.39 -15.46
CA ASP A 368 14.65 8.33 -15.76
C ASP A 368 13.92 6.98 -15.80
N LEU A 369 14.25 6.22 -16.84
CA LEU A 369 13.77 4.89 -17.12
C LEU A 369 14.02 3.98 -15.91
N PHE A 370 12.95 3.62 -15.21
CA PHE A 370 13.00 2.47 -14.31
C PHE A 370 13.14 1.20 -15.13
N GLU A 371 14.15 0.43 -14.76
CA GLU A 371 14.47 -0.91 -15.22
C GLU A 371 13.21 -1.76 -15.30
N THR A 372 12.90 -2.21 -16.51
CA THR A 372 11.88 -3.21 -16.79
C THR A 372 12.38 -4.56 -16.28
N ASP A 373 12.33 -4.77 -14.96
CA ASP A 373 12.66 -6.06 -14.38
C ASP A 373 11.40 -6.93 -14.31
N ASP A 374 11.37 -7.87 -15.26
CA ASP A 374 10.80 -9.20 -15.21
C ASP A 374 9.40 -9.43 -14.62
N SER A 375 8.44 -9.50 -15.56
CA SER A 375 7.51 -10.62 -15.80
C SER A 375 6.11 -10.14 -16.20
N ALA A 376 6.04 -9.42 -17.31
CA ALA A 376 4.87 -9.60 -18.18
C ALA A 376 4.76 -11.10 -18.46
N PRO A 377 3.59 -11.73 -18.33
CA PRO A 377 3.46 -13.12 -18.72
C PRO A 377 3.76 -13.18 -20.22
N LYS A 378 4.95 -13.68 -20.56
CA LYS A 378 5.14 -14.37 -21.84
C LYS A 378 4.23 -15.58 -21.75
N VAL A 379 2.94 -15.39 -22.04
CA VAL A 379 2.10 -16.48 -22.49
C VAL A 379 2.71 -16.84 -23.84
N ALA A 380 3.71 -17.71 -23.82
CA ALA A 380 4.10 -18.46 -24.98
C ALA A 380 2.88 -19.33 -25.32
N VAL A 381 1.95 -18.74 -26.06
CA VAL A 381 1.01 -19.51 -26.86
C VAL A 381 1.87 -20.06 -27.99
N SER A 382 2.57 -21.16 -27.75
CA SER A 382 2.91 -22.04 -28.86
C SER A 382 1.57 -22.47 -29.44
N LEU A 383 1.26 -21.90 -30.61
CA LEU A 383 0.16 -22.34 -31.45
C LEU A 383 0.55 -23.70 -32.06
N ASP A 384 0.65 -24.72 -31.23
CA ASP A 384 0.62 -26.10 -31.69
C ASP A 384 -0.84 -26.45 -31.96
N ILE A 385 -1.30 -26.05 -33.15
CA ILE A 385 -2.49 -26.63 -33.78
C ILE A 385 -2.03 -27.99 -34.33
N ALA A 386 -2.07 -29.02 -33.49
CA ALA A 386 -1.96 -30.40 -33.93
C ALA A 386 -2.98 -31.26 -33.19
N ASP A 387 -4.01 -31.67 -33.95
CA ASP A 387 -4.76 -32.91 -33.85
C ASP A 387 -5.07 -33.47 -32.45
N ASP A 388 -6.17 -33.00 -31.86
CA ASP A 388 -6.87 -33.76 -30.81
C ASP A 388 -8.34 -33.94 -31.20
N PHE A 389 -8.57 -34.86 -32.14
CA PHE A 389 -9.88 -35.47 -32.41
C PHE A 389 -9.85 -36.91 -31.90
N GLY A 390 -9.91 -37.07 -30.57
CA GLY A 390 -10.11 -38.38 -29.94
C GLY A 390 -11.56 -38.86 -30.04
N PHE A 391 -11.88 -39.60 -31.11
CA PHE A 391 -13.05 -40.49 -31.13
C PHE A 391 -12.66 -41.82 -30.48
N SER A 392 -13.18 -42.09 -29.28
CA SER A 392 -13.17 -43.42 -28.70
C SER A 392 -14.51 -44.09 -28.98
N ASP A 393 -14.54 -45.04 -29.89
CA ASP A 393 -15.57 -46.08 -29.90
C ASP A 393 -14.96 -47.48 -29.97
N SER A 394 -15.69 -48.35 -29.28
CA SER A 394 -15.43 -49.69 -28.79
C SER A 394 -15.21 -50.83 -29.81
N GLN A 395 -14.52 -51.88 -29.31
CA GLN A 395 -14.65 -53.32 -29.61
C GLN A 395 -14.14 -53.88 -30.96
N SER A 396 -13.08 -54.71 -30.93
CA SER A 396 -13.19 -56.19 -30.90
C SER A 396 -11.86 -56.93 -31.19
N ALA A 397 -11.62 -57.98 -30.40
CA ALA A 397 -11.07 -59.31 -30.72
C ALA A 397 -9.75 -59.51 -31.53
N SER A 398 -8.78 -60.06 -30.79
CA SER A 398 -8.01 -61.32 -31.03
C SER A 398 -7.00 -61.49 -32.18
N ALA A 399 -5.87 -62.12 -31.77
CA ALA A 399 -5.03 -63.12 -32.46
C ALA A 399 -3.61 -62.70 -32.87
N ASP A 400 -2.67 -63.13 -32.03
CA ASP A 400 -1.40 -63.84 -32.29
C ASP A 400 -0.61 -63.73 -33.62
N THR A 401 0.71 -63.61 -33.39
CA THR A 401 1.88 -64.19 -34.12
C THR A 401 2.58 -63.41 -35.26
N PRO A 402 3.87 -63.70 -35.54
CA PRO A 402 4.95 -62.68 -35.52
C PRO A 402 5.83 -62.66 -36.80
N GLY A 403 6.82 -61.76 -36.81
CA GLY A 403 7.91 -61.68 -37.81
C GLY A 403 8.29 -60.21 -37.99
N GLY A 404 9.50 -59.76 -37.65
CA GLY A 404 10.79 -60.19 -38.20
C GLY A 404 11.08 -59.30 -39.40
N PHE A 405 12.24 -58.62 -39.42
CA PHE A 405 12.85 -57.72 -40.45
C PHE A 405 13.30 -56.42 -39.75
N GLU A 406 14.47 -55.83 -39.95
CA GLU A 406 15.76 -56.20 -40.54
C GLU A 406 16.74 -55.14 -40.01
N ALA A 407 18.00 -55.53 -39.87
CA ALA A 407 19.08 -54.66 -39.45
C ALA A 407 19.43 -53.63 -40.54
N PHE A 408 19.60 -52.37 -40.16
CA PHE A 408 20.41 -51.41 -40.91
C PHE A 408 21.37 -50.73 -39.94
N GLY A 409 22.65 -51.06 -40.07
CA GLY A 409 23.72 -50.18 -39.61
C GLY A 409 23.94 -49.08 -40.63
N PHE A 410 24.50 -47.96 -40.20
CA PHE A 410 25.66 -47.32 -40.83
C PHE A 410 26.07 -46.05 -40.05
N GLU A 411 27.39 -45.96 -39.83
CA GLU A 411 28.24 -44.77 -39.85
C GLU A 411 28.06 -43.64 -38.83
N THR A 412 28.93 -43.68 -37.82
CA THR A 412 29.60 -42.52 -37.22
C THR A 412 30.55 -41.81 -38.20
N PRO A 413 30.65 -40.48 -38.14
CA PRO A 413 31.91 -39.77 -38.34
C PRO A 413 32.27 -38.96 -37.08
N GLU A 414 33.43 -39.24 -36.49
CA GLU A 414 34.68 -38.48 -36.65
C GLU A 414 34.68 -37.08 -36.01
N GLN A 415 35.47 -36.97 -34.94
CA GLN A 415 35.95 -35.74 -34.33
C GLN A 415 36.84 -34.96 -35.32
N PRO A 416 37.08 -33.67 -35.03
CA PRO A 416 38.45 -33.19 -35.07
C PRO A 416 38.91 -32.52 -33.76
N GLN A 417 40.24 -32.55 -33.65
CA GLN A 417 41.12 -32.27 -32.54
C GLN A 417 41.31 -30.78 -32.21
N GLU A 418 41.60 -30.56 -30.92
CA GLU A 418 42.68 -29.72 -30.34
C GLU A 418 42.96 -28.29 -30.86
N ALA A 419 42.72 -27.33 -29.97
CA ALA A 419 43.69 -26.33 -29.51
C ALA A 419 43.16 -25.84 -28.14
N GLY A 420 43.85 -25.94 -27.00
CA GLY A 420 45.25 -25.65 -26.74
C GLY A 420 45.35 -24.26 -26.10
N PHE A 421 45.01 -24.12 -24.82
CA PHE A 421 45.43 -22.96 -24.03
C PHE A 421 45.68 -23.35 -22.57
N SER A 422 46.92 -23.10 -22.17
CA SER A 422 47.54 -23.37 -20.87
C SER A 422 47.47 -22.17 -19.95
N GLY A 423 47.35 -22.44 -18.65
CA GLY A 423 48.03 -21.69 -17.59
C GLY A 423 47.21 -20.58 -16.95
N PHE A 424 46.81 -20.80 -15.70
CA PHE A 424 47.14 -19.94 -14.55
C PHE A 424 46.79 -20.70 -13.26
N GLU A 425 47.84 -21.19 -12.60
CA GLU A 425 47.83 -21.53 -11.17
C GLU A 425 48.07 -20.25 -10.36
N ASP A 426 47.45 -20.17 -9.19
CA ASP A 426 47.95 -19.60 -7.91
C ASP A 426 46.73 -19.36 -7.00
N GLU A 427 46.50 -20.22 -6.00
CA GLU A 427 46.98 -20.08 -4.61
C GLU A 427 46.36 -18.89 -3.86
N ASN A 428 45.32 -19.16 -3.05
CA ASN A 428 45.23 -18.73 -1.64
C ASN A 428 43.87 -19.11 -1.01
N SER A 429 43.85 -20.20 -0.24
CA SER A 429 42.80 -20.45 0.75
C SER A 429 43.44 -20.40 2.14
N GLY A 430 43.44 -19.22 2.75
CA GLY A 430 43.86 -19.00 4.12
C GLY A 430 42.83 -19.53 5.11
N ASN A 431 43.19 -20.59 5.82
CA ASN A 431 42.52 -21.04 7.04
C ASN A 431 42.72 -19.99 8.15
N ILE A 432 41.62 -19.44 8.67
CA ILE A 432 41.64 -18.61 9.89
C ILE A 432 41.17 -19.49 11.05
N THR A 433 42.12 -19.87 11.88
CA THR A 433 41.93 -20.44 13.22
C THR A 433 41.92 -19.28 14.21
N ILE A 434 40.78 -18.98 14.83
CA ILE A 434 40.70 -18.05 15.96
C ILE A 434 40.92 -18.84 17.25
N LYS A 435 41.91 -18.41 18.02
CA LYS A 435 42.17 -18.80 19.39
C LYS A 435 41.45 -17.79 20.29
N ASP A 436 40.63 -18.28 21.20
CA ASP A 436 40.09 -17.48 22.31
C ASP A 436 40.87 -17.87 23.58
N ASP A 437 41.69 -16.95 24.06
CA ASP A 437 42.23 -16.92 25.43
C ASP A 437 41.72 -15.63 26.11
N ASP A 438 41.06 -15.85 27.25
CA ASP A 438 40.94 -15.05 28.48
C ASP A 438 41.21 -13.53 28.47
N PHE A 439 40.18 -12.76 28.89
CA PHE A 439 40.15 -11.80 30.02
C PHE A 439 39.13 -10.70 29.75
N PHE A 440 38.06 -10.59 30.56
CA PHE A 440 37.77 -9.40 31.37
C PHE A 440 36.58 -9.66 32.33
N SER A 441 36.82 -9.20 33.55
CA SER A 441 36.02 -9.14 34.77
C SER A 441 34.54 -8.79 34.64
N THR A 442 33.71 -9.55 35.37
CA THR A 442 32.34 -9.20 35.77
C THR A 442 32.32 -8.07 36.82
N PRO A 443 31.39 -7.11 36.77
CA PRO A 443 30.95 -6.39 37.95
C PRO A 443 29.70 -7.02 38.57
N GLU A 444 29.59 -6.78 39.86
CA GLU A 444 28.68 -7.36 40.85
C GLU A 444 27.20 -7.10 40.56
N LYS A 445 26.38 -8.11 40.85
CA LYS A 445 24.91 -8.01 40.92
C LYS A 445 24.53 -7.32 42.24
N GLU A 446 23.98 -6.12 42.16
CA GLU A 446 23.18 -5.54 43.24
C GLU A 446 21.81 -6.24 43.33
N ALA A 447 21.36 -6.42 44.57
CA ALA A 447 20.15 -7.15 44.93
C ALA A 447 18.90 -6.26 44.79
N GLU A 448 18.04 -6.59 43.82
CA GLU A 448 16.67 -6.06 43.78
C GLU A 448 15.77 -6.79 44.78
N LYS A 449 14.99 -5.99 45.53
CA LYS A 449 13.98 -6.44 46.48
C LYS A 449 12.78 -7.06 45.75
N PRO A 450 12.06 -8.02 46.35
CA PRO A 450 10.89 -8.62 45.73
C PRO A 450 9.71 -7.63 45.72
N HIS A 451 9.13 -7.40 44.55
CA HIS A 451 7.80 -6.81 44.41
C HIS A 451 6.73 -7.81 44.88
N GLU A 452 5.84 -7.34 45.75
CA GLU A 452 4.62 -8.05 46.13
C GLU A 452 3.72 -8.24 44.91
N VAL A 453 3.52 -9.50 44.51
CA VAL A 453 2.55 -9.88 43.50
C VAL A 453 1.19 -10.00 44.19
N GLU A 454 0.29 -9.06 43.93
CA GLU A 454 -1.14 -9.23 44.25
C GLU A 454 -1.67 -10.44 43.49
N THR A 455 -2.03 -11.48 44.23
CA THR A 455 -2.68 -12.68 43.70
C THR A 455 -4.15 -12.37 43.48
N ILE A 456 -4.51 -12.06 42.24
CA ILE A 456 -5.91 -12.05 41.80
C ILE A 456 -6.39 -13.50 41.79
N LYS A 457 -7.21 -13.87 42.77
CA LYS A 457 -7.90 -15.17 42.81
C LYS A 457 -9.04 -15.13 41.80
N PHE A 458 -8.88 -15.83 40.68
CA PHE A 458 -9.99 -16.14 39.78
C PHE A 458 -10.84 -17.25 40.40
N ASP A 459 -12.16 -17.06 40.38
CA ASP A 459 -13.15 -18.01 40.88
C ASP A 459 -13.28 -19.17 39.88
N GLU A 460 -12.76 -20.35 40.23
CA GLU A 460 -12.75 -21.54 39.38
C GLU A 460 -14.16 -22.01 38.95
N ASN A 461 -15.22 -21.50 39.58
CA ASN A 461 -16.59 -21.81 39.21
C ASN A 461 -17.07 -21.08 37.93
N GLU A 462 -16.58 -19.88 37.63
CA GLU A 462 -16.98 -19.16 36.41
C GLU A 462 -16.38 -19.78 35.14
N LEU A 463 -15.18 -20.34 35.24
CA LEU A 463 -14.52 -21.05 34.13
C LEU A 463 -15.20 -22.38 33.79
N LYS A 464 -15.81 -23.06 34.77
CA LYS A 464 -16.58 -24.29 34.53
C LYS A 464 -17.92 -24.00 33.84
N GLU A 465 -18.64 -22.96 34.26
CA GLU A 465 -19.90 -22.58 33.61
C GLU A 465 -19.72 -22.10 32.16
N ALA A 466 -18.58 -21.45 31.85
CA ALA A 466 -18.24 -21.07 30.48
C ALA A 466 -17.99 -22.31 29.59
N SER A 467 -17.26 -23.32 30.10
CA SER A 467 -16.98 -24.54 29.34
C SER A 467 -18.22 -25.42 29.10
N GLU A 468 -19.15 -25.49 30.06
CA GLU A 468 -20.38 -26.28 29.90
C GLU A 468 -21.37 -25.64 28.93
N LYS A 469 -21.41 -24.30 28.82
CA LYS A 469 -22.22 -23.60 27.82
C LYS A 469 -21.70 -23.80 26.40
N GLU A 470 -20.38 -23.86 26.22
CA GLU A 470 -19.77 -24.10 24.90
C GLU A 470 -19.99 -25.54 24.40
N GLU A 471 -19.99 -26.51 25.32
CA GLU A 471 -20.22 -27.92 24.98
C GLU A 471 -21.71 -28.21 24.65
N LYS A 472 -22.64 -27.48 25.28
CA LYS A 472 -24.07 -27.57 24.97
C LYS A 472 -24.41 -26.98 23.58
N GLY A 473 -23.78 -25.85 23.22
CA GLY A 473 -23.98 -25.23 21.90
C GLY A 473 -23.50 -26.10 20.74
N LYS A 474 -22.44 -26.90 20.91
CA LYS A 474 -21.94 -27.81 19.87
C LYS A 474 -22.83 -29.04 19.64
N LYS A 475 -23.56 -29.52 20.66
CA LYS A 475 -24.48 -30.67 20.50
C LYS A 475 -25.76 -30.29 19.78
N ASP A 476 -26.26 -29.07 19.98
CA ASP A 476 -27.46 -28.60 19.29
C ASP A 476 -27.20 -28.31 17.80
N PHE A 477 -25.96 -27.91 17.45
CA PHE A 477 -25.56 -27.69 16.06
C PHE A 477 -25.47 -29.00 15.24
N PHE A 478 -24.97 -30.09 15.84
CA PHE A 478 -24.88 -31.39 15.17
C PHE A 478 -26.23 -32.10 14.99
N SER A 479 -27.27 -31.67 15.70
CA SER A 479 -28.61 -32.29 15.61
C SER A 479 -29.44 -31.73 14.44
N LEU A 480 -29.05 -30.60 13.85
CA LEU A 480 -29.76 -29.92 12.76
C LEU A 480 -29.27 -30.31 11.35
N GLU A 481 -28.11 -30.95 11.21
CA GLU A 481 -27.56 -31.39 9.91
C GLU A 481 -27.93 -32.82 9.50
N MET A 482 -28.70 -33.55 10.32
CA MET A 482 -29.09 -34.95 10.05
C MET A 482 -30.57 -35.13 9.62
N GLU A 483 -31.33 -34.05 9.44
CA GLU A 483 -32.73 -34.07 8.97
C GLU A 483 -33.00 -33.21 7.71
N GLY A 484 -31.96 -32.87 6.92
CA GLY A 484 -32.08 -32.10 5.68
C GLY A 484 -31.89 -32.94 4.41
#